data_AF-A0A4V2JVP5-F1
#
_entry.id   AF-A0A4V2JVP5-F1
#
_cell.length_a   1.000
_cell.length_b   1.000
_cell.length_c   1.000
_cell.angle_alpha   90.00
_cell.angle_beta   90.00
_cell.angle_gamma   90.00
#
_symmetry.space_group_name_H-M   'P 1'
#
loop_
_entity.id
_entity.type
_entity.pdbx_description
1 polymer ?
#
loop_
_entity_poly.entity_id
_entity_poly.type
_entity_poly.pdbx_seq_one_letter_code
_entity_poly.pdbx_strand_id
1 'polypeptide(L)' 'MENVEVNLLNLERKDLKYKHYTKEKRQGILEKLLQQMKDNNLKHGAINEVSFAFQVSRLTVSRIWHVAQTQYRKGKI' A
#
# COMPACT_ATOMS: atom_id res chain seq x y z
N MET A 1 -0.06 19.82 4.07
CA MET A 1 -0.40 18.45 3.66
C MET A 1 0.84 17.86 2.99
N GLU A 2 1.85 17.47 3.78
CA GLU A 2 3.24 17.27 3.31
C GLU A 2 3.91 16.07 4.02
N ASN A 3 3.31 14.89 3.94
CA ASN A 3 3.89 13.69 4.60
C ASN A 3 3.64 12.37 3.88
N VAL A 4 2.70 12.30 2.94
CA VAL A 4 2.42 11.06 2.19
C VAL A 4 3.55 10.77 1.20
N GLU A 5 3.97 11.80 0.48
CA GLU A 5 4.96 11.71 -0.60
C GLU A 5 6.36 11.33 -0.09
N VAL A 6 6.80 11.90 1.04
CA VAL A 6 8.11 11.60 1.65
C VAL A 6 8.19 10.15 2.14
N ASN A 7 7.09 9.58 2.65
CA ASN A 7 7.05 8.19 3.10
C ASN A 7 6.96 7.20 1.93
N LEU A 8 6.25 7.58 0.86
CA LEU A 8 6.21 6.80 -0.38
C LEU A 8 7.61 6.71 -1.01
N LEU A 9 8.34 7.83 -1.05
CA LEU A 9 9.72 7.92 -1.54
C LEU A 9 10.70 7.08 -0.70
N ASN A 10 10.51 7.00 0.62
CA ASN A 10 11.32 6.13 1.47
C ASN A 10 10.99 4.64 1.29
N LEU A 11 9.77 4.29 0.90
CA LEU A 11 9.41 2.95 0.46
C LEU A 11 10.07 2.63 -0.90
N GLU A 12 10.09 3.59 -1.83
CA GLU A 12 10.76 3.46 -3.14
C GLU A 12 12.25 3.18 -2.99
N ARG A 13 12.96 3.88 -2.09
CA ARG A 13 14.38 3.63 -1.80
C ARG A 13 14.67 2.22 -1.27
N LYS A 14 13.73 1.62 -0.53
CA LYS A 14 13.89 0.26 0.04
C LYS A 14 13.47 -0.85 -0.94
N ASP A 15 12.58 -0.53 -1.89
CA ASP A 15 12.18 -1.40 -3.00
C ASP A 15 13.19 -1.44 -4.16
N LEU A 16 14.27 -0.64 -4.14
CA LEU A 16 15.33 -0.71 -5.16
C LEU A 16 15.91 -2.13 -5.34
N LYS A 17 15.74 -3.02 -4.36
CA LYS A 17 16.17 -4.43 -4.43
C LYS A 17 15.10 -5.39 -5.00
N TYR A 18 13.84 -4.96 -5.13
CA TYR A 18 12.70 -5.79 -5.57
C TYR A 18 11.86 -5.01 -6.60
N LYS A 19 11.93 -5.39 -7.89
CA LYS A 19 11.11 -4.91 -9.02
C LYS A 19 10.50 -3.51 -8.84
N HIS A 20 11.04 -2.50 -9.52
CA HIS A 20 10.48 -1.15 -9.59
C HIS A 20 8.97 -1.18 -9.89
N TYR A 21 8.13 -1.05 -8.86
CA TYR A 21 6.74 -0.68 -9.02
C TYR A 21 6.68 0.84 -9.13
N THR A 22 6.11 1.35 -10.22
CA THR A 22 5.89 2.78 -10.41
C THR A 22 5.09 3.35 -9.25
N LYS A 23 5.32 4.63 -8.94
CA LYS A 23 4.58 5.38 -7.92
C LYS A 23 3.07 5.22 -8.11
N GLU A 24 2.61 5.30 -9.36
CA GLU A 24 1.20 5.12 -9.76
C GLU A 24 0.68 3.73 -9.41
N LYS A 25 1.47 2.66 -9.65
CA LYS A 25 1.04 1.30 -9.34
C LYS A 25 0.90 1.07 -7.83
N ARG A 26 1.81 1.63 -7.03
CA ARG A 26 1.72 1.58 -5.56
C ARG A 26 0.50 2.36 -5.06
N GLN A 27 0.25 3.52 -5.65
CA GLN A 27 -0.90 4.36 -5.34
C GLN A 27 -2.22 3.63 -5.67
N GLY A 28 -2.32 3.00 -6.84
CA GLY A 28 -3.50 2.22 -7.21
C GLY A 28 -3.74 1.01 -6.29
N ILE A 29 -2.67 0.32 -5.85
CA ILE A 29 -2.78 -0.76 -4.85
C ILE A 29 -3.34 -0.20 -3.53
N LEU A 30 -2.82 0.93 -3.08
CA LEU A 30 -3.26 1.57 -1.84
C LEU A 30 -4.73 2.00 -1.90
N GLU A 31 -5.13 2.68 -2.97
CA GLU A 31 -6.51 3.12 -3.17
C GLU A 31 -7.48 1.94 -3.18
N LYS A 32 -7.12 0.84 -3.86
CA LYS A 32 -7.95 -0.36 -3.87
C LYS A 32 -8.07 -1.00 -2.48
N LEU A 33 -6.98 -1.01 -1.70
CA LEU A 33 -7.00 -1.50 -0.32
C LEU A 33 -7.88 -0.62 0.59
N LEU A 34 -7.80 0.70 0.44
CA LEU A 34 -8.63 1.66 1.19
C LEU A 34 -10.12 1.50 0.86
N GLN A 35 -10.48 1.22 -0.40
CA GLN A 35 -11.86 0.88 -0.77
C GLN A 35 -12.38 -0.41 -0.12
N GLN A 36 -11.48 -1.35 0.21
CA GLN A 36 -11.83 -2.62 0.84
C GLN A 36 -11.66 -2.60 2.38
N MET A 37 -11.30 -1.44 2.94
CA MET A 37 -11.16 -1.23 4.37
C MET A 37 -12.53 -0.93 5.00
N LYS A 38 -12.79 -1.55 6.15
CA LYS A 38 -13.94 -1.25 7.01
C LYS A 38 -13.48 -1.30 8.46
N ASP A 39 -13.87 -0.32 9.27
CA ASP A 39 -13.56 -0.27 10.70
C ASP A 39 -12.05 -0.47 11.00
N ASN A 40 -11.20 0.21 10.22
CA ASN A 40 -9.72 0.12 10.30
C ASN A 40 -9.07 -1.21 9.94
N ASN A 41 -9.86 -2.15 9.42
CA ASN A 41 -9.41 -3.48 9.03
C ASN A 41 -9.72 -3.75 7.56
N LEU A 42 -8.83 -4.49 6.89
CA LEU A 42 -9.11 -4.99 5.55
C LEU A 42 -10.15 -6.10 5.62
N LYS A 43 -11.02 -6.14 4.60
CA LYS A 43 -11.89 -7.30 4.38
C LYS A 43 -11.06 -8.58 4.26
N HIS A 44 -11.61 -9.70 4.72
CA HIS A 44 -10.97 -11.00 4.53
C HIS A 44 -10.77 -11.26 3.03
N GLY A 45 -9.58 -11.72 2.63
CA GLY A 45 -9.23 -11.96 1.23
C GLY A 45 -8.76 -10.73 0.43
N ALA A 46 -8.89 -9.51 0.96
CA ALA A 46 -8.53 -8.27 0.25
C ALA A 46 -7.11 -8.27 -0.32
N ILE A 47 -6.13 -8.72 0.49
CA ILE A 47 -4.72 -8.82 0.05
C ILE A 47 -4.58 -9.76 -1.16
N ASN A 48 -5.35 -10.85 -1.19
CA ASN A 48 -5.32 -11.81 -2.27
C ASN A 48 -5.96 -11.23 -3.53
N GLU A 49 -7.13 -10.61 -3.41
CA GLU A 49 -7.83 -9.96 -4.53
C GLU A 49 -6.96 -8.87 -5.17
N VAL A 50 -6.38 -7.99 -4.35
CA VAL A 50 -5.50 -6.90 -4.83
C VAL A 50 -4.20 -7.45 -5.42
N SER A 51 -3.66 -8.53 -4.86
CA SER A 51 -2.48 -9.22 -5.42
C SER A 51 -2.76 -9.73 -6.84
N PHE A 52 -3.92 -10.37 -7.06
CA PHE A 52 -4.33 -10.81 -8.39
C PHE A 52 -4.60 -9.63 -9.33
N ALA A 53 -5.35 -8.62 -8.89
CA ALA A 53 -5.71 -7.47 -9.72
C ALA A 53 -4.50 -6.68 -10.24
N PHE A 54 -3.46 -6.53 -9.42
CA PHE A 54 -2.26 -5.77 -9.77
C PHE A 54 -1.09 -6.64 -10.24
N GLN A 55 -1.27 -7.97 -10.31
CA GLN A 55 -0.22 -8.94 -10.62
C GLN A 55 1.06 -8.71 -9.80
N VAL A 56 0.88 -8.55 -8.49
CA VAL A 56 1.98 -8.34 -7.53
C VAL A 56 1.93 -9.41 -6.45
N SER A 57 3.06 -9.67 -5.80
CA SER A 57 3.08 -10.62 -4.70
C SER A 57 2.17 -10.16 -3.55
N ARG A 58 1.50 -11.11 -2.88
CA ARG A 58 0.73 -10.84 -1.65
C ARG A 58 1.58 -10.13 -0.58
N LEU A 59 2.88 -10.44 -0.53
CA LEU A 59 3.84 -9.79 0.36
C LEU A 59 4.00 -8.29 0.06
N THR A 60 4.05 -7.92 -1.22
CA THR A 60 4.11 -6.52 -1.64
C THR A 60 2.86 -5.76 -1.19
N VAL A 61 1.68 -6.33 -1.44
CA VAL A 61 0.39 -5.73 -1.03
C VAL A 61 0.32 -5.57 0.49
N SER A 62 0.72 -6.60 1.24
CA SER A 62 0.79 -6.58 2.71
C SER A 62 1.71 -5.47 3.23
N ARG A 63 2.91 -5.32 2.66
CA ARG A 63 3.85 -4.24 3.04
C ARG A 63 3.27 -2.85 2.80
N ILE A 64 2.66 -2.63 1.63
CA ILE A 64 2.01 -1.36 1.30
C ILE A 64 0.90 -1.05 2.31
N TRP A 65 0.06 -2.05 2.63
CA TRP A 65 -0.99 -1.90 3.62
C TRP A 65 -0.46 -1.54 5.02
N HIS A 66 0.55 -2.25 5.52
CA HIS A 66 1.10 -1.98 6.85
C HIS A 66 1.68 -0.57 6.98
N VAL A 67 2.34 -0.09 5.92
CA VAL A 67 2.85 1.28 5.86
C VAL A 67 1.71 2.28 5.89
N ALA A 68 0.67 2.08 5.08
CA ALA A 68 -0.50 2.94 5.05
C ALA A 68 -1.26 2.94 6.37
N GLN A 69 -1.54 1.77 6.95
CA GLN A 69 -2.24 1.63 8.23
C GLN A 69 -1.49 2.34 9.36
N THR A 70 -0.16 2.28 9.35
CA THR A 70 0.69 3.02 10.30
C THR A 70 0.55 4.54 10.12
N GLN A 71 0.43 5.01 8.88
CA GLN A 71 0.22 6.44 8.59
C GLN A 71 -1.18 6.91 8.97
N TYR A 72 -2.21 6.12 8.66
CA TYR A 72 -3.60 6.40 9.03
C TYR A 72 -3.77 6.53 10.55
N ARG A 73 -3.20 5.59 11.32
CA ARG A 73 -3.19 5.66 12.79
C ARG A 73 -2.48 6.89 13.35
N LYS A 74 -1.56 7.48 12.59
CA LYS A 74 -0.84 8.71 12.94
C LYS A 74 -1.54 9.98 12.43
N GLY A 75 -2.73 9.87 11.82
CA GLY A 75 -3.47 10.99 11.23
C GLY A 75 -2.78 11.64 10.04
N LYS A 76 -1.90 10.91 9.35
CA LYS A 76 -1.12 11.42 8.21
C LYS A 76 -1.77 11.19 6.85
N ILE A 77 -2.77 10.29 6.80
CA ILE A 77 -3.65 9.98 5.68
C ILE A 77 -5.05 9.69 6.21
#